data_AF-A0A519W7J8-F1
#
_entry.id   AF-A0A519W7J8-F1
#
_cell.length_a   1.000
_cell.length_b   1.000
_cell.length_c   1.000
_cell.angle_alpha   90.00
_cell.angle_beta   90.00
_cell.angle_gamma   90.00
#
_symmetry.space_group_name_H-M   'P 1'
#
loop_
_entity.id
_entity.type
_entity.pdbx_description
1 polymer ?
#
loop_
_entity_poly.entity_id
_entity_poly.type
_entity_poly.pdbx_seq_one_letter_code
_entity_poly.pdbx_strand_id
1 'polypeptide(L)'
;MIKITADFTDSFLEDMINKDVDKIINDTAKSMFSAGKAITDKAVAKTKDGAFTGGGFGNISYDLRSSMGCGLVKSNKVTQSYFPFGKTTTGKKHGKELLATVAAEITDDIALVFVAGENYAVFVEDKGYDVITMSFATFDPEFLNQINNA
;
A
#
# COMPACT_ATOMS: atom_id res chain seq x y z
N MET A 1 -49.23 25.24 23.83
CA MET A 1 -47.81 24.93 24.07
C MET A 1 -47.46 23.77 23.15
N ILE A 2 -46.69 24.00 22.08
CA ILE A 2 -46.32 22.93 21.14
C ILE A 2 -45.22 22.10 21.80
N LYS A 3 -45.45 20.79 21.95
CA LYS A 3 -44.45 19.84 22.43
C LYS A 3 -43.70 19.33 21.21
N ILE A 4 -42.48 19.81 21.02
CA ILE A 4 -41.56 19.22 20.04
C ILE A 4 -40.88 18.05 20.73
N THR A 5 -41.07 16.85 20.20
CA THR A 5 -40.38 15.64 20.65
C THR A 5 -39.59 15.14 19.46
N ALA A 6 -38.30 14.86 19.65
CA ALA A 6 -37.48 14.26 18.59
C ALA A 6 -38.10 12.92 18.15
N ASP A 7 -38.07 12.65 16.85
CA ASP A 7 -38.61 11.42 16.23
C ASP A 7 -37.52 10.35 16.00
N PHE A 8 -36.28 10.62 16.40
CA PHE A 8 -35.16 9.68 16.35
C PHE A 8 -34.81 9.13 17.74
N THR A 9 -34.21 7.94 17.75
CA THR A 9 -33.66 7.29 18.94
C THR A 9 -32.15 7.48 19.00
N ASP A 10 -31.55 7.33 20.19
CA ASP A 10 -30.09 7.38 20.36
C ASP A 10 -29.40 6.31 19.50
N SER A 11 -29.98 5.11 19.40
CA SER A 11 -29.48 4.04 18.54
C SER A 11 -29.46 4.42 17.05
N PHE A 12 -30.45 5.19 16.59
CA PHE A 12 -30.50 5.66 15.21
C PHE A 12 -29.37 6.66 14.93
N LEU A 13 -29.06 7.54 15.89
CA LEU A 13 -27.94 8.47 15.78
C LEU A 13 -26.60 7.72 15.79
N GLU A 14 -26.42 6.73 16.67
CA GLU A 14 -25.22 5.90 16.73
C GLU A 14 -24.99 5.15 15.41
N ASP A 15 -26.02 4.54 14.84
CA ASP A 15 -25.93 3.84 13.56
C ASP A 15 -25.54 4.78 12.41
N MET A 16 -26.09 5.99 12.37
CA MET A 16 -25.71 7.00 11.37
C MET A 16 -24.25 7.42 11.52
N ILE A 17 -23.80 7.71 12.74
CA ILE A 17 -22.42 8.12 13.01
C ILE A 17 -21.45 6.99 12.63
N ASN A 18 -21.73 5.76 13.04
CA ASN A 18 -20.89 4.61 12.73
C ASN A 18 -20.77 4.38 11.22
N LYS A 19 -21.88 4.51 10.49
CA LYS A 19 -21.88 4.39 9.03
C LYS A 19 -21.03 5.45 8.34
N ASP A 20 -21.11 6.70 8.80
CA ASP A 20 -20.31 7.79 8.24
C ASP A 20 -18.82 7.63 8.56
N VAL A 21 -18.49 7.21 9.79
CA VAL A 21 -17.12 6.88 10.20
C VAL A 21 -16.56 5.72 9.37
N ASP A 22 -17.31 4.64 9.20
CA ASP A 22 -16.90 3.48 8.39
C ASP A 22 -16.67 3.88 6.93
N LYS A 23 -17.50 4.78 6.40
CA LYS A 23 -17.31 5.30 5.04
C LYS A 23 -15.99 6.07 4.94
N ILE A 24 -15.72 6.98 5.87
CA ILE A 24 -14.47 7.77 5.91
C ILE A 24 -13.26 6.84 6.00
N ILE A 25 -13.30 5.84 6.89
CA ILE A 25 -12.23 4.86 7.05
C ILE A 25 -12.00 4.08 5.74
N ASN A 26 -13.07 3.62 5.10
CA ASN A 26 -12.97 2.85 3.87
C ASN A 26 -12.45 3.68 2.69
N ASP A 27 -12.90 4.93 2.54
CA ASP A 27 -12.43 5.81 1.48
C ASP A 27 -10.97 6.22 1.71
N THR A 28 -10.59 6.49 2.96
CA THR A 28 -9.18 6.71 3.34
C THR A 28 -8.31 5.51 2.99
N ALA A 29 -8.75 4.29 3.33
CA ALA A 29 -8.01 3.06 3.04
C ALA A 29 -7.87 2.81 1.52
N LYS A 30 -8.88 3.16 0.72
CA LYS A 30 -8.79 3.11 -0.75
C LYS A 30 -7.75 4.12 -1.26
N SER A 31 -7.77 5.36 -0.78
CA SER A 31 -6.79 6.38 -1.18
C SER A 31 -5.37 6.02 -0.75
N MET A 32 -5.19 5.45 0.44
CA MET A 32 -3.89 4.90 0.88
C MET A 32 -3.40 3.83 -0.09
N PHE A 33 -4.28 2.87 -0.46
CA PHE A 33 -3.89 1.80 -1.37
C PHE A 33 -3.58 2.32 -2.78
N SER A 34 -4.34 3.29 -3.29
CA SER A 34 -4.05 3.95 -4.58
C SER A 34 -2.69 4.66 -4.56
N ALA A 35 -2.36 5.39 -3.49
CA ALA A 35 -1.04 5.99 -3.32
C ALA A 35 0.05 4.92 -3.27
N GLY A 36 -0.20 3.82 -2.55
CA GLY A 36 0.69 2.66 -2.52
C GLY A 36 0.99 2.07 -3.90
N LYS A 37 0.00 1.97 -4.78
CA LYS A 37 0.22 1.53 -6.17
C LYS A 37 1.15 2.49 -6.92
N ALA A 38 0.89 3.80 -6.84
CA ALA A 38 1.71 4.80 -7.49
C ALA A 38 3.17 4.79 -7.00
N ILE A 39 3.40 4.63 -5.69
CA ILE A 39 4.74 4.46 -5.12
C ILE A 39 5.40 3.17 -5.61
N THR A 40 4.65 2.07 -5.63
CA THR A 40 5.15 0.78 -6.14
C THR A 40 5.54 0.88 -7.62
N ASP A 41 4.75 1.56 -8.43
CA ASP A 41 5.06 1.78 -9.85
C ASP A 41 6.33 2.62 -10.03
N LYS A 42 6.50 3.68 -9.24
CA LYS A 42 7.73 4.50 -9.22
C LYS A 42 8.95 3.63 -8.89
N ALA A 43 8.85 2.82 -7.83
CA ALA A 43 9.90 1.90 -7.39
C ALA A 43 10.25 0.87 -8.47
N VAL A 44 9.24 0.19 -9.02
CA VAL A 44 9.40 -0.84 -10.07
C VAL A 44 9.93 -0.25 -11.38
N ALA A 45 9.75 1.05 -11.64
CA ALA A 45 10.29 1.71 -12.81
C ALA A 45 11.79 2.08 -12.67
N LYS A 46 12.35 2.10 -11.45
CA LYS A 46 13.74 2.49 -11.15
C LYS A 46 14.75 1.36 -11.36
N THR A 47 14.66 0.71 -12.52
CA THR A 47 15.58 -0.33 -12.99
C THR A 47 16.31 0.12 -14.25
N LYS A 48 17.47 -0.49 -14.57
CA LYS A 48 18.28 -0.11 -15.77
C LYS A 48 17.54 -0.30 -17.10
N ASP A 49 16.67 -1.29 -17.15
CA ASP A 49 15.77 -1.63 -18.26
C ASP A 49 14.36 -1.02 -18.07
N GLY A 50 14.18 -0.19 -17.05
CA GLY A 50 12.96 0.54 -16.77
C GLY A 50 12.95 1.92 -17.42
N ALA A 51 11.95 2.72 -17.07
CA ALA A 51 11.82 4.09 -17.58
C ALA A 51 12.79 5.09 -16.90
N PHE A 52 13.54 4.66 -15.88
CA PHE A 52 14.40 5.53 -15.09
C PHE A 52 15.78 5.73 -15.74
N THR A 53 16.08 6.98 -16.12
CA THR A 53 17.33 7.36 -16.79
C THR A 53 18.52 7.56 -15.84
N GLY A 54 18.30 7.56 -14.52
CA GLY A 54 19.32 7.82 -13.50
C GLY A 54 20.20 6.62 -13.10
N GLY A 55 20.16 5.51 -13.86
CA GLY A 55 20.99 4.33 -13.60
C GLY A 55 20.48 3.45 -12.45
N GLY A 56 19.27 2.91 -12.58
CA GLY A 56 18.65 2.03 -11.58
C GLY A 56 19.38 0.70 -11.35
N PHE A 57 18.78 -0.20 -10.56
CA PHE A 57 19.34 -1.53 -10.37
C PHE A 57 19.16 -2.40 -11.62
N GLY A 58 20.10 -3.33 -11.85
CA GLY A 58 20.04 -4.23 -13.00
C GLY A 58 19.07 -5.39 -12.77
N ASN A 59 18.42 -5.86 -13.84
CA ASN A 59 17.61 -7.08 -13.81
C ASN A 59 18.42 -8.26 -14.36
N ILE A 60 18.72 -9.22 -13.50
CA ILE A 60 19.34 -10.49 -13.89
C ILE A 60 18.26 -11.57 -14.03
N SER A 61 17.55 -11.88 -12.93
CA SER A 61 16.49 -12.89 -12.92
C SER A 61 15.08 -12.32 -13.00
N TYR A 62 14.91 -10.99 -12.87
CA TYR A 62 13.62 -10.30 -12.73
C TYR A 62 12.85 -10.58 -11.43
N ASP A 63 13.40 -11.38 -10.50
CA ASP A 63 12.69 -11.75 -9.28
C ASP A 63 12.53 -10.58 -8.32
N LEU A 64 13.58 -9.79 -8.10
CA LEU A 64 13.50 -8.60 -7.23
C LEU A 64 12.37 -7.67 -7.67
N ARG A 65 12.38 -7.26 -8.95
CA ARG A 65 11.35 -6.40 -9.51
C ARG A 65 9.95 -7.04 -9.48
N SER A 66 9.85 -8.36 -9.64
CA SER A 66 8.57 -9.08 -9.57
C SER A 66 8.06 -9.26 -8.14
N SER A 67 8.96 -9.22 -7.16
CA SER A 67 8.67 -9.35 -5.72
C SER A 67 8.32 -8.02 -5.05
N MET A 68 8.51 -6.90 -5.76
CA MET A 68 8.19 -5.57 -5.28
C MET A 68 6.69 -5.31 -5.36
N GLY A 69 6.11 -4.85 -4.26
CA GLY A 69 4.67 -4.63 -4.17
C GLY A 69 4.25 -3.90 -2.92
N CYS A 70 2.95 -3.64 -2.84
CA CYS A 70 2.31 -3.14 -1.63
C CYS A 70 1.04 -3.93 -1.28
N GLY A 71 0.59 -3.82 -0.04
CA GLY A 71 -0.65 -4.44 0.43
C GLY A 71 -1.35 -3.63 1.49
N LEU A 72 -2.68 -3.60 1.42
CA LEU A 72 -3.54 -3.04 2.45
C LEU A 72 -3.86 -4.14 3.46
N VAL A 73 -3.37 -3.97 4.67
CA VAL A 73 -3.63 -4.86 5.80
C VAL A 73 -4.81 -4.28 6.60
N LYS A 74 -5.80 -5.12 6.89
CA LYS A 74 -6.85 -4.82 7.86
C LYS A 74 -6.95 -5.95 8.87
N SER A 75 -6.92 -5.62 10.16
CA SER A 75 -6.99 -6.58 11.27
C SER A 75 -6.07 -7.80 11.04
N ASN A 76 -4.78 -7.53 10.85
CA ASN A 76 -3.70 -8.52 10.62
C ASN A 76 -3.82 -9.37 9.35
N LYS A 77 -4.70 -8.99 8.41
CA LYS A 77 -4.91 -9.72 7.15
C LYS A 77 -4.73 -8.82 5.94
N VAL A 78 -4.06 -9.35 4.93
CA VAL A 78 -3.96 -8.68 3.62
C VAL A 78 -5.35 -8.70 2.96
N THR A 79 -5.96 -7.53 2.81
CA THR A 79 -7.26 -7.37 2.13
C THR A 79 -7.10 -7.04 0.65
N GLN A 80 -6.02 -6.36 0.28
CA GLN A 80 -5.66 -6.04 -1.10
C GLN A 80 -4.14 -6.13 -1.26
N SER A 81 -3.66 -6.51 -2.44
CA SER A 81 -2.24 -6.50 -2.77
C SER A 81 -2.00 -6.10 -4.21
N TYR A 82 -0.85 -5.48 -4.47
CA TYR A 82 -0.45 -5.01 -5.79
C TYR A 82 1.02 -5.33 -6.05
N PHE A 83 1.26 -6.06 -7.14
CA PHE A 83 2.59 -6.48 -7.61
C PHE A 83 2.63 -6.28 -9.14
N PRO A 84 2.99 -5.08 -9.63
CA PRO A 84 2.72 -4.65 -11.01
C PRO A 84 3.57 -5.37 -12.07
N PHE A 85 4.82 -5.72 -11.74
CA PHE A 85 5.73 -6.23 -12.76
C PHE A 85 5.44 -7.69 -13.14
N GLY A 86 5.31 -8.57 -12.15
CA GLY A 86 4.75 -9.92 -12.31
C GLY A 86 5.39 -10.83 -13.37
N LYS A 87 6.62 -10.54 -13.81
CA LYS A 87 7.27 -11.27 -14.91
C LYS A 87 7.75 -12.66 -14.49
N THR A 88 8.08 -12.85 -13.22
CA THR A 88 8.40 -14.16 -12.64
C THR A 88 7.38 -14.58 -11.60
N THR A 89 7.05 -15.87 -11.60
CA THR A 89 6.17 -16.48 -10.58
C THR A 89 6.89 -16.58 -9.24
N THR A 90 8.19 -16.87 -9.25
CA THR A 90 9.05 -16.96 -8.06
C THR A 90 9.12 -15.64 -7.30
N GLY A 91 9.56 -14.55 -7.94
CA GLY A 91 9.62 -13.24 -7.27
C GLY A 91 8.25 -12.79 -6.75
N LYS A 92 7.18 -12.95 -7.55
CA LYS A 92 5.82 -12.61 -7.10
C LYS A 92 5.37 -13.43 -5.90
N LYS A 93 5.75 -14.72 -5.84
CA LYS A 93 5.46 -15.60 -4.70
C LYS A 93 6.19 -15.11 -3.45
N HIS A 94 7.50 -14.87 -3.53
CA HIS A 94 8.29 -14.37 -2.40
C HIS A 94 7.77 -13.03 -1.87
N GLY A 95 7.42 -12.10 -2.76
CA GLY A 95 6.82 -10.82 -2.36
C GLY A 95 5.51 -10.99 -1.58
N LYS A 96 4.63 -11.90 -2.04
CA LYS A 96 3.36 -12.20 -1.35
C LYS A 96 3.57 -12.90 0.00
N GLU A 97 4.53 -13.81 0.08
CA GLU A 97 4.86 -14.52 1.32
C GLU A 97 5.42 -13.56 2.38
N LEU A 98 6.31 -12.65 1.97
CA LEU A 98 6.81 -11.59 2.85
C LEU A 98 5.68 -10.66 3.29
N LEU A 99 4.80 -10.23 2.37
CA LEU A 99 3.65 -9.39 2.70
C LEU A 99 2.72 -10.05 3.73
N ALA A 100 2.43 -11.34 3.57
CA ALA A 100 1.60 -12.08 4.51
C ALA A 100 2.27 -12.22 5.89
N THR A 101 3.59 -12.42 5.91
CA THR A 101 4.38 -12.49 7.15
C THR A 101 4.35 -11.17 7.89
N VAL A 102 4.62 -10.06 7.20
CA VAL A 102 4.56 -8.71 7.81
C VAL A 102 3.15 -8.38 8.27
N ALA A 103 2.12 -8.71 7.48
CA ALA A 103 0.74 -8.45 7.84
C ALA A 103 0.30 -9.13 9.14
N ALA A 104 0.81 -10.33 9.43
CA ALA A 104 0.48 -11.06 10.64
C ALA A 104 0.97 -10.35 11.92
N GLU A 105 2.07 -9.61 11.82
CA GLU A 105 2.73 -8.92 12.94
C GLU A 105 2.20 -7.49 13.18
N ILE A 106 1.38 -6.95 12.28
CA ILE A 106 0.84 -5.58 12.41
C ILE A 106 -0.25 -5.54 13.46
N THR A 107 -0.12 -4.67 14.46
CA THR A 107 -1.15 -4.47 15.51
C THR A 107 -2.18 -3.41 15.16
N ASP A 108 -1.87 -2.54 14.19
CA ASP A 108 -2.79 -1.49 13.73
C ASP A 108 -3.96 -2.09 12.94
N ASP A 109 -5.15 -1.50 13.10
CA ASP A 109 -6.35 -2.01 12.43
C ASP A 109 -6.28 -1.82 10.90
N ILE A 110 -5.59 -0.78 10.42
CA ILE A 110 -5.35 -0.53 9.00
C ILE A 110 -3.90 -0.11 8.80
N ALA A 111 -3.19 -0.83 7.94
CA ALA A 111 -1.82 -0.47 7.53
C ALA A 111 -1.62 -0.66 6.03
N LEU A 112 -0.78 0.17 5.44
CA LEU A 112 -0.26 -0.04 4.09
C LEU A 112 1.19 -0.53 4.21
N VAL A 113 1.46 -1.71 3.66
CA VAL A 113 2.77 -2.36 3.72
C VAL A 113 3.39 -2.34 2.33
N PHE A 114 4.67 -2.02 2.24
CA PHE A 114 5.49 -2.17 1.04
C PHE A 114 6.51 -3.29 1.25
N VAL A 115 6.73 -4.11 0.22
CA VAL A 115 7.63 -5.27 0.31
C VAL A 115 8.47 -5.45 -0.94
N ALA A 116 9.71 -5.88 -0.75
CA ALA A 116 10.54 -6.49 -1.78
C ALA A 116 10.97 -7.86 -1.25
N GLY A 117 10.43 -8.93 -1.83
CA GLY A 117 10.51 -10.29 -1.27
C GLY A 117 11.85 -11.01 -1.42
N GLU A 118 12.81 -10.44 -2.13
CA GLU A 118 14.12 -11.06 -2.34
C GLU A 118 15.10 -10.70 -1.23
N ASN A 119 15.80 -11.69 -0.65
CA ASN A 119 16.75 -11.46 0.46
C ASN A 119 17.87 -10.47 0.11
N TYR A 120 18.25 -10.37 -1.17
CA TYR A 120 19.28 -9.43 -1.62
C TYR A 120 18.74 -8.01 -1.87
N ALA A 121 17.44 -7.75 -1.67
CA ALA A 121 16.84 -6.42 -1.81
C ALA A 121 17.55 -5.39 -0.91
N VAL A 122 17.82 -5.74 0.35
CA VAL A 122 18.54 -4.89 1.31
C VAL A 122 19.93 -4.52 0.79
N PHE A 123 20.65 -5.49 0.20
CA PHE A 123 21.96 -5.23 -0.38
C PHE A 123 21.91 -4.34 -1.63
N VAL A 124 20.81 -4.37 -2.38
CA VAL A 124 20.59 -3.47 -3.52
C VAL A 124 20.29 -2.05 -3.03
N GLU A 125 19.50 -1.90 -1.97
CA GLU A 125 19.25 -0.59 -1.33
C GLU A 125 20.51 0.01 -0.70
N ASP A 126 21.35 -0.81 -0.04
CA ASP A 126 22.62 -0.36 0.57
C ASP A 126 23.61 0.19 -0.47
N LYS A 127 23.51 -0.27 -1.73
CA LYS A 127 24.27 0.30 -2.86
C LYS A 127 23.73 1.64 -3.37
N GLY A 128 22.70 2.18 -2.73
CA GLY A 128 22.05 3.44 -3.10
C GLY A 128 21.04 3.30 -4.23
N TYR A 129 20.63 2.08 -4.60
CA TYR A 129 19.54 1.90 -5.56
C TYR A 129 18.19 1.97 -4.85
N ASP A 130 17.21 2.56 -5.52
CA ASP A 130 15.85 2.57 -5.01
C ASP A 130 15.16 1.25 -5.31
N VAL A 131 15.09 0.38 -4.31
CA VAL A 131 14.17 -0.76 -4.35
C VAL A 131 12.80 -0.26 -3.93
N ILE A 132 12.61 0.21 -2.70
CA ILE A 132 11.31 0.78 -2.27
C ILE A 132 11.49 2.07 -1.47
N THR A 133 12.55 2.16 -0.66
CA THR A 133 12.69 3.17 0.39
C THR A 133 12.71 4.60 -0.15
N MET A 134 13.42 4.88 -1.26
CA MET A 134 13.48 6.26 -1.78
C MET A 134 12.19 6.64 -2.50
N SER A 135 11.48 5.68 -3.09
CA SER A 135 10.15 5.94 -3.67
C SER A 135 9.12 6.19 -2.57
N PHE A 136 9.18 5.45 -1.47
CA PHE A 136 8.32 5.64 -0.29
C PHE A 136 8.42 7.04 0.32
N ALA A 137 9.58 7.71 0.22
CA ALA A 137 9.74 9.09 0.69
C ALA A 137 8.77 10.10 0.03
N THR A 138 8.10 9.71 -1.06
CA THR A 138 7.07 10.51 -1.74
C THR A 138 5.63 10.10 -1.40
N PHE A 139 5.42 9.28 -0.37
CA PHE A 139 4.10 8.75 -0.01
C PHE A 139 3.12 9.85 0.39
N ASP A 140 3.47 10.72 1.34
CA ASP A 140 2.56 11.76 1.85
C ASP A 140 1.98 12.66 0.75
N PRO A 141 2.78 13.26 -0.16
CA PRO A 141 2.22 14.09 -1.23
C PRO A 141 1.37 13.27 -2.21
N GLU A 142 1.69 11.99 -2.44
CA GLU A 142 0.87 11.11 -3.27
C GLU A 142 -0.47 10.80 -2.59
N PHE A 143 -0.45 10.49 -1.29
CA PHE A 143 -1.64 10.19 -0.51
C PHE A 143 -2.60 11.39 -0.41
N LEU A 144 -2.06 12.58 -0.14
CA LEU A 144 -2.84 13.83 -0.15
C LEU A 144 -3.47 14.09 -1.52
N ASN A 145 -2.75 13.81 -2.60
CA ASN A 145 -3.29 13.91 -3.95
C ASN A 145 -4.45 12.93 -4.18
N GLN A 146 -4.37 11.70 -3.65
CA GLN A 146 -5.48 10.74 -3.75
C GLN A 146 -6.70 11.18 -2.92
N ILE A 147 -6.52 11.78 -1.74
CA ILE A 147 -7.63 12.27 -0.92
C ILE A 147 -8.32 13.47 -1.58
N ASN A 148 -7.57 14.43 -2.09
CA ASN A 148 -8.14 15.67 -2.63
C ASN A 148 -8.87 15.47 -3.97
N ASN A 149 -8.65 14.33 -4.64
CA ASN A 149 -9.26 14.01 -5.93
C ASN A 149 -10.16 12.75 -5.87
N ALA A 150 -10.46 12.23 -4.67
CA ALA A 150 -11.41 11.13 -4.45
C ALA A 150 -12.85 11.66 -4.30
#